data_AF-A0A1E3TGW9-F1
#
_entry.id   AF-A0A1E3TGW9-F1
#
_cell.length_a   1.000
_cell.length_b   1.000
_cell.length_c   1.000
_cell.angle_alpha   90.00
_cell.angle_beta   90.00
_cell.angle_gamma   90.00
#
_symmetry.space_group_name_H-M   'P 1'
#
loop_
_entity.id
_entity.type
_entity.pdbx_description
1 polymer ?
#
loop_
_entity_poly.entity_id
_entity_poly.type
_entity_poly.pdbx_seq_one_letter_code
_entity_poly.pdbx_strand_id
1 'polypeptide(L)'
;MSATARLTYVWLILSAITVATWWLGPVHADRMLSASVSITIAVLVMALVKARLIIQHFMEVRTAPRWLRVGTDMWLVALWGAVLAIYLW
;
A
#
# COMPACT_ATOMS: atom_id res chain seq x y z
N MET A 1 -14.67 7.66 -17.11
CA MET A 1 -13.36 8.28 -16.81
C MET A 1 -12.39 7.93 -17.93
N SER A 2 -11.77 8.93 -18.56
CA SER A 2 -10.73 8.72 -19.58
C SER A 2 -9.51 8.01 -18.97
N ALA A 3 -8.73 7.30 -19.80
CA ALA A 3 -7.52 6.61 -19.36
C ALA A 3 -6.54 7.57 -18.64
N THR A 4 -6.40 8.79 -19.17
CA THR A 4 -5.57 9.85 -18.61
C THR A 4 -6.04 10.30 -17.23
N ALA A 5 -7.35 10.57 -17.05
CA ALA A 5 -7.90 10.98 -15.76
C ALA A 5 -7.66 9.93 -14.66
N ARG A 6 -7.70 8.64 -15.03
CA ARG A 6 -7.42 7.54 -14.11
C ARG A 6 -5.94 7.48 -13.73
N LEU A 7 -5.04 7.66 -14.69
CA LEU A 7 -3.60 7.68 -14.42
C LEU A 7 -3.23 8.86 -13.49
N THR A 8 -3.78 10.05 -13.74
CA THR A 8 -3.62 11.22 -12.86
C THR A 8 -4.11 10.93 -11.45
N TYR A 9 -5.24 10.23 -11.30
CA TYR A 9 -5.77 9.86 -10.00
C TYR A 9 -4.87 8.87 -9.26
N VAL A 10 -4.38 7.83 -9.95
CA VAL A 10 -3.42 6.87 -9.37
C VAL A 10 -2.13 7.59 -8.96
N TRP A 11 -1.63 8.48 -9.80
CA TRP A 11 -0.46 9.29 -9.50
C TRP A 11 -0.68 10.16 -8.27
N LEU A 12 -1.83 10.84 -8.15
CA LEU A 12 -2.18 11.64 -6.98
C LEU A 12 -2.20 10.79 -5.69
N ILE A 13 -2.79 9.60 -5.73
CA ILE A 13 -2.81 8.69 -4.57
C ILE A 13 -1.40 8.26 -4.19
N LEU A 14 -0.57 7.86 -5.16
CA LEU A 14 0.80 7.42 -4.90
C LEU A 14 1.66 8.56 -4.34
N SER A 15 1.50 9.77 -4.86
CA SER A 15 2.16 10.96 -4.34
C SER A 15 1.71 11.28 -2.92
N ALA A 16 0.41 11.23 -2.64
CA ALA A 16 -0.13 11.44 -1.30
C ALA A 16 0.39 10.40 -0.29
N ILE A 17 0.45 9.12 -0.68
CA ILE A 17 1.06 8.04 0.11
C ILE A 17 2.54 8.34 0.40
N THR A 18 3.27 8.84 -0.60
CA THR A 18 4.70 9.17 -0.45
C THR A 18 4.89 10.30 0.56
N VAL A 19 4.10 11.38 0.44
CA VAL A 19 4.11 12.47 1.41
C VAL A 19 3.71 11.98 2.79
N ALA A 20 2.63 11.20 2.92
CA ALA A 20 2.18 10.65 4.21
C ALA A 20 3.25 9.79 4.89
N THR A 21 4.08 9.08 4.11
CA THR A 21 5.22 8.34 4.64
C THR A 21 6.24 9.25 5.32
N TRP A 22 6.45 10.48 4.83
CA TRP A 22 7.38 11.43 5.45
C TRP A 22 6.89 11.91 6.82
N TRP A 23 5.57 12.04 6.98
CA TRP A 23 4.95 12.36 8.28
C TRP A 23 5.11 11.21 9.28
N LEU A 24 5.05 9.97 8.81
CA LEU A 24 5.32 8.76 9.60
C LEU A 24 6.83 8.48 9.76
N GLY A 25 7.68 9.21 9.03
CA GLY A 25 9.13 9.07 8.98
C GLY A 25 9.90 9.82 10.08
N PRO A 26 11.24 9.79 10.05
CA PRO A 26 12.14 9.99 11.20
C PRO A 26 12.11 11.37 11.88
N VAL A 27 11.32 12.33 11.40
CA VAL A 27 11.10 13.63 12.06
C VAL A 27 10.48 13.46 13.45
N HIS A 28 9.85 12.31 13.72
CA HIS A 28 9.32 11.95 15.03
C HIS A 28 10.32 11.17 15.93
N ALA A 29 11.54 10.91 15.47
CA ALA A 29 12.54 10.14 16.23
C ALA A 29 13.07 10.85 17.50
N ASP A 30 12.82 12.16 17.65
CA ASP A 30 13.30 12.96 18.77
C ASP A 30 12.40 12.90 20.02
N ARG A 31 11.21 12.30 19.92
CA ARG A 31 10.41 11.93 21.09
C ARG A 31 10.21 10.44 21.04
N MET A 32 10.44 9.75 22.15
CA MET A 32 10.17 8.33 22.34
C MET A 32 8.69 8.00 22.12
N LEU A 33 8.20 8.12 20.90
CA LEU A 33 6.99 7.48 20.45
C LEU A 33 7.33 6.00 20.43
N SER A 34 6.94 5.30 21.50
CA SER A 34 6.82 3.85 21.50
C SER A 34 6.33 3.43 20.11
N ALA A 35 7.05 2.54 19.43
CA ALA A 35 6.65 2.02 18.13
C ALA A 35 5.21 1.50 18.24
N SER A 36 4.26 2.38 17.94
CA SER A 36 2.87 2.14 18.26
C SER A 36 2.36 1.17 17.21
N VAL A 37 1.71 0.11 17.68
CA VAL A 37 0.99 -0.84 16.83
C VAL A 37 0.14 -0.10 15.79
N SER A 38 -0.39 1.07 16.15
CA SER A 38 -1.17 1.94 15.25
C SER A 38 -0.35 2.48 14.06
N ILE A 39 0.90 2.89 14.28
CA ILE A 39 1.80 3.42 13.24
C ILE A 39 2.17 2.28 12.27
N THR A 40 2.53 1.12 12.81
CA THR A 40 2.87 -0.07 12.00
C THR A 40 1.68 -0.51 11.15
N ILE A 41 0.47 -0.56 11.72
CA ILE A 41 -0.76 -0.85 10.98
C ILE A 41 -1.01 0.18 9.87
N ALA A 42 -0.85 1.47 10.16
CA ALA A 42 -1.04 2.52 9.17
C ALA A 42 -0.05 2.40 7.99
N VAL A 43 1.23 2.13 8.27
CA VAL A 43 2.25 1.89 7.25
C VAL A 43 1.92 0.65 6.42
N LEU A 44 1.49 -0.44 7.07
CA LEU A 44 1.11 -1.67 6.37
C LEU A 44 -0.11 -1.47 5.47
N VAL A 45 -1.14 -0.77 5.93
CA VAL A 45 -2.31 -0.42 5.10
C VAL A 45 -1.90 0.42 3.90
N MET A 46 -1.02 1.41 4.11
CA MET A 46 -0.52 2.26 3.03
C MET A 46 0.29 1.47 2.00
N ALA A 47 1.11 0.51 2.46
CA ALA A 47 1.85 -0.42 1.60
C ALA A 47 0.90 -1.32 0.79
N LEU A 48 -0.16 -1.84 1.42
CA LEU A 48 -1.19 -2.66 0.76
C LEU A 48 -1.87 -1.89 -0.38
N VAL A 49 -2.32 -0.67 -0.11
CA VAL A 49 -2.98 0.20 -1.10
C VAL A 49 -2.03 0.51 -2.26
N LYS A 50 -0.78 0.90 -1.95
CA LYS A 50 0.24 1.20 -2.94
C LYS A 50 0.51 0.00 -3.85
N ALA A 51 0.75 -1.18 -3.27
CA ALA A 51 1.04 -2.40 -4.01
C ALA A 51 -0.13 -2.79 -4.93
N ARG A 52 -1.37 -2.70 -4.43
CA ARG A 52 -2.57 -3.00 -5.24
C ARG A 52 -2.71 -2.06 -6.43
N LEU A 53 -2.45 -0.77 -6.25
CA LEU A 53 -2.47 0.21 -7.33
C LEU A 53 -1.42 -0.09 -8.38
N ILE A 54 -0.19 -0.42 -7.96
CA ILE A 54 0.93 -0.76 -8.85
C ILE A 54 0.61 -2.02 -9.67
N ILE A 55 0.18 -3.10 -9.01
CA ILE A 55 -0.16 -4.37 -9.68
C ILE A 55 -1.25 -4.14 -10.73
N GLN A 56 -2.30 -3.39 -10.40
CA GLN A 56 -3.42 -3.20 -11.33
C GLN A 56 -3.12 -2.25 -12.49
N HIS A 57 -2.32 -1.20 -12.26
CA HIS A 57 -2.16 -0.10 -13.24
C HIS A 57 -0.82 -0.11 -13.98
N PHE A 58 0.24 -0.64 -13.37
CA PHE A 58 1.58 -0.66 -13.97
C PHE A 58 2.00 -2.06 -14.45
N MET A 59 1.52 -3.13 -13.80
CA MET A 59 1.74 -4.51 -14.27
C MET A 59 0.63 -5.01 -15.19
N GLU A 60 -0.26 -4.14 -15.65
CA GLU A 60 -1.40 -4.45 -16.54
C GLU A 60 -2.30 -5.61 -16.06
N VAL A 61 -2.25 -5.99 -14.77
CA VAL A 61 -3.08 -7.08 -14.23
C VAL A 61 -4.58 -6.77 -14.30
N ARG A 62 -4.95 -5.51 -14.52
CA ARG A 62 -6.34 -5.12 -14.77
C ARG A 62 -6.90 -5.67 -16.08
N THR A 63 -6.09 -5.78 -17.14
CA THR A 63 -6.47 -6.35 -18.44
C THR A 63 -6.18 -7.85 -18.53
N ALA A 64 -5.48 -8.40 -17.53
CA ALA A 64 -5.20 -9.83 -17.41
C ALA A 64 -6.46 -10.67 -17.10
N PRO A 65 -6.43 -11.99 -17.39
CA PRO A 65 -7.52 -12.91 -17.06
C PRO A 65 -7.85 -12.91 -15.57
N ARG A 66 -9.13 -13.16 -15.25
CA ARG A 66 -9.69 -13.00 -13.88
C ARG A 66 -8.96 -13.82 -12.82
N TRP A 67 -8.45 -15.02 -13.14
CA TRP A 67 -7.69 -15.80 -12.15
C TRP A 67 -6.46 -15.04 -11.67
N LEU A 68 -5.79 -14.31 -12.57
CA LEU A 68 -4.48 -13.74 -12.28
C LEU A 68 -4.64 -12.54 -11.37
N ARG A 69 -5.69 -11.75 -11.65
CA ARG A 69 -6.12 -10.66 -10.81
C ARG A 69 -6.50 -11.12 -9.40
N VAL A 70 -7.30 -12.19 -9.27
CA VAL A 70 -7.68 -12.73 -7.95
C VAL A 70 -6.48 -13.33 -7.24
N GLY A 71 -5.61 -14.05 -7.95
CA GLY A 71 -4.39 -14.63 -7.39
C GLY A 71 -3.45 -13.56 -6.83
N THR A 72 -3.22 -12.47 -7.56
CA THR A 72 -2.40 -11.35 -7.07
C THR A 72 -3.04 -10.61 -5.90
N ASP A 73 -4.37 -10.39 -5.93
CA ASP A 73 -5.07 -9.73 -4.81
C ASP A 73 -5.03 -10.64 -3.55
N MET A 74 -5.26 -11.95 -3.69
CA MET A 74 -5.15 -12.92 -2.59
C MET A 74 -3.73 -13.02 -2.05
N TRP A 75 -2.73 -13.14 -2.92
CA TRP A 75 -1.33 -13.20 -2.52
C TRP A 75 -0.93 -11.95 -1.74
N LEU A 76 -1.36 -10.77 -2.20
CA LEU A 76 -1.08 -9.51 -1.54
C LEU A 76 -1.73 -9.42 -0.15
N VAL A 77 -3.00 -9.84 -0.02
CA VAL A 77 -3.71 -9.88 1.26
C VAL A 77 -3.07 -10.89 2.22
N ALA A 78 -2.67 -12.06 1.71
CA ALA A 78 -1.97 -13.08 2.49
C ALA A 78 -0.62 -12.57 3.00
N LEU A 79 0.19 -11.93 2.14
CA LEU A 79 1.46 -11.33 2.53
C LEU A 79 1.26 -10.26 3.61
N TRP A 80 0.29 -9.37 3.42
CA TRP A 80 -0.03 -8.33 4.39
C TRP A 80 -0.46 -8.90 5.74
N GLY A 81 -1.32 -9.92 5.73
CA GLY A 81 -1.76 -10.62 6.94
C GLY A 81 -0.61 -11.37 7.64
N ALA A 82 0.30 -11.99 6.88
CA ALA A 82 1.47 -12.66 7.41
C ALA A 82 2.42 -11.67 8.10
N VAL A 83 2.71 -10.52 7.49
CA VAL A 83 3.53 -9.48 8.10
C VAL A 83 2.88 -8.91 9.36
N LEU A 84 1.55 -8.70 9.33
CA LEU A 84 0.82 -8.25 10.51
C LEU A 84 0.89 -9.30 11.64
N ALA A 85 0.72 -10.58 11.33
CA ALA A 85 0.80 -11.66 12.30
C ALA A 85 2.19 -11.75 12.94
N ILE A 86 3.27 -11.65 12.14
CA ILE A 86 4.66 -11.61 12.63
C ILE A 86 4.91 -10.39 13.52
N TYR A 87 4.26 -9.27 13.25
CA TYR A 87 4.41 -8.08 14.09
C TYR A 87 3.65 -8.20 15.43
N LEU A 88 2.52 -8.91 15.45
CA LEU A 88 1.66 -9.04 16.62
C LEU A 88 2.02 -10.23 17.53
N TRP A 89 2.83 -11.17 17.05
CA TRP A 89 3.21 -12.41 17.76
C TRP A 89 4.72 -12.48 17.94
#